data_AF-A0AAN8IPE7-F1
#
_entry.id   AF-A0AAN8IPE7-F1
#
_cell.length_a   1.000
_cell.length_b   1.000
_cell.length_c   1.000
_cell.angle_alpha   90.00
_cell.angle_beta   90.00
_cell.angle_gamma   90.00
#
_symmetry.space_group_name_H-M   'P 1'
#
loop_
_entity.id
_entity.type
_entity.pdbx_description
1 polymer ?
#
loop_
_entity_poly.entity_id
_entity_poly.type
_entity_poly.pdbx_seq_one_letter_code
_entity_poly.pdbx_strand_id
1 'polypeptide(L)'
;MSEFSSAEFNFGADPEAAKIVLEEMNTRIILVPWENAYLNGAQHEQLVDFESHLKIDTPLAGFLALATNVGHGIMAKHGRQYVYCDEIAVAVAIDEKTIATKTMDLRLGVELSGEMT
;
A
#
# COMPACT_ATOMS: atom_id res chain seq x y z
N MET A 1 -11.35 -11.38 7.16
CA MET A 1 -10.06 -12.09 7.26
C MET A 1 -9.93 -12.71 8.64
N SER A 2 -9.45 -13.95 8.71
CA SER A 2 -9.03 -14.58 9.97
C SER A 2 -7.89 -13.76 10.61
N GLU A 3 -7.86 -13.64 11.95
CA GLU A 3 -6.78 -12.96 12.70
C GLU A 3 -5.39 -13.57 12.45
N PHE A 4 -5.32 -14.76 11.85
CA PHE A 4 -4.07 -15.50 11.62
C PHE A 4 -3.71 -15.65 10.13
N SER A 5 -4.33 -14.88 9.24
CA SER A 5 -4.00 -14.91 7.81
C SER A 5 -2.65 -14.25 7.52
N SER A 6 -1.84 -14.87 6.67
CA SER A 6 -0.62 -14.25 6.12
C SER A 6 -0.86 -13.46 4.83
N ALA A 7 -2.10 -13.30 4.37
CA ALA A 7 -2.40 -12.58 3.14
C ALA A 7 -2.36 -11.06 3.34
N GLU A 8 -1.86 -10.34 2.33
CA GLU A 8 -2.03 -8.89 2.21
C GLU A 8 -3.51 -8.55 1.95
N PHE A 9 -3.96 -7.35 2.34
CA PHE A 9 -5.37 -6.96 2.33
C PHE A 9 -6.09 -7.16 0.99
N ASN A 10 -5.52 -6.72 -0.13
CA ASN A 10 -6.15 -6.84 -1.44
C ASN A 10 -6.16 -8.30 -1.94
N PHE A 11 -5.06 -9.03 -1.73
CA PHE A 11 -4.99 -10.45 -2.10
C PHE A 11 -5.89 -11.33 -1.23
N GLY A 12 -5.99 -11.02 0.07
CA GLY A 12 -6.85 -11.73 1.02
C GLY A 12 -8.34 -11.45 0.82
N ALA A 13 -8.70 -10.40 0.07
CA ALA A 13 -10.08 -10.11 -0.29
C ALA A 13 -10.58 -11.01 -1.44
N ASP A 14 -9.72 -11.34 -2.41
CA ASP A 14 -10.03 -12.20 -3.56
C ASP A 14 -8.76 -12.93 -4.06
N PRO A 15 -8.38 -14.04 -3.41
CA PRO A 15 -7.14 -14.74 -3.72
C PRO A 15 -7.21 -15.46 -5.06
N GLU A 16 -8.39 -15.93 -5.50
CA GLU A 16 -8.59 -16.51 -6.83
C GLU A 16 -8.33 -15.49 -7.95
N ALA A 17 -8.86 -14.27 -7.83
CA ALA A 17 -8.60 -13.21 -8.80
C ALA A 17 -7.11 -12.83 -8.83
N ALA A 18 -6.47 -12.72 -7.67
CA ALA A 18 -5.04 -12.45 -7.57
C ALA A 18 -4.21 -13.53 -8.28
N LYS A 19 -4.57 -14.81 -8.10
CA LYS A 19 -3.93 -15.94 -8.79
C LYS A 19 -4.05 -15.83 -10.30
N ILE A 20 -5.26 -15.59 -10.80
CA ILE A 20 -5.53 -15.47 -12.24
C ILE A 20 -4.69 -14.33 -12.84
N VAL A 21 -4.67 -13.15 -12.20
CA VAL A 21 -3.90 -12.01 -12.70
C VAL A 21 -2.40 -12.33 -12.76
N LEU A 22 -1.84 -12.92 -11.71
CA LEU A 22 -0.40 -13.19 -11.65
C LEU A 22 0.05 -14.34 -12.58
N GLU A 23 -0.80 -15.35 -12.78
CA GLU A 23 -0.43 -16.56 -13.54
C GLU A 23 -0.80 -16.47 -15.04
N GLU A 24 -1.85 -15.72 -15.39
CA GLU A 24 -2.40 -15.71 -16.76
C GLU A 24 -2.10 -14.42 -17.57
N MET A 25 -1.74 -13.31 -16.91
CA MET A 25 -1.37 -12.09 -17.63
C MET A 25 -0.03 -12.28 -18.36
N ASN A 26 0.03 -11.78 -19.60
CA ASN A 26 1.22 -11.86 -20.45
C ASN A 26 2.01 -10.53 -20.54
N THR A 27 1.72 -9.59 -19.65
CA THR A 27 2.36 -8.29 -19.58
C THR A 27 3.32 -8.20 -18.39
N ARG A 28 4.19 -7.20 -18.40
CA ARG A 28 5.05 -6.92 -17.24
C ARG A 28 4.20 -6.46 -16.07
N ILE A 29 4.28 -7.17 -14.95
CA ILE A 29 3.63 -6.81 -13.69
C ILE A 29 4.68 -6.22 -12.75
N ILE A 30 4.31 -5.12 -12.08
CA ILE A 30 5.08 -4.56 -10.96
C ILE A 30 4.19 -4.66 -9.73
N LEU A 31 4.66 -5.36 -8.71
CA LEU A 31 3.99 -5.48 -7.43
C LEU A 31 4.64 -4.51 -6.44
N VAL A 32 3.83 -3.70 -5.76
CA VAL A 32 4.25 -2.91 -4.60
C VAL A 32 3.81 -3.68 -3.35
N PRO A 33 4.71 -4.45 -2.72
CA PRO A 33 4.32 -5.37 -1.65
C PRO A 33 4.14 -4.65 -0.31
N TRP A 34 3.38 -5.27 0.60
CA TRP A 34 3.10 -4.74 1.95
C TRP A 34 4.36 -4.50 2.77
N GLU A 35 5.40 -5.31 2.57
CA GLU A 35 6.70 -5.21 3.23
C GLU A 35 7.33 -3.83 3.07
N ASN A 36 7.05 -3.11 1.97
CA ASN A 36 7.54 -1.74 1.78
C ASN A 36 6.98 -0.78 2.83
N ALA A 37 5.68 -0.89 3.13
CA ALA A 37 5.02 -0.08 4.15
C ALA A 37 5.34 -0.57 5.56
N TYR A 38 5.37 -1.89 5.76
CA TYR A 38 5.55 -2.49 7.08
C TYR A 38 6.97 -2.34 7.62
N LEU A 39 7.99 -2.70 6.84
CA LEU A 39 9.38 -2.78 7.35
C LEU A 39 9.98 -1.40 7.64
N ASN A 40 9.63 -0.38 6.86
CA ASN A 40 10.18 0.97 6.97
C ASN A 40 9.19 2.00 7.56
N GLY A 41 7.96 1.59 7.87
CA GLY A 41 6.88 2.52 8.28
C GLY A 41 7.24 3.39 9.46
N ALA A 42 7.81 2.80 10.53
CA ALA A 42 8.20 3.54 11.73
C ALA A 42 9.31 4.59 11.45
N GLN A 43 10.24 4.28 10.55
CA GLN A 43 11.28 5.23 10.14
C GLN A 43 10.67 6.38 9.32
N HIS A 44 9.76 6.08 8.39
CA HIS A 44 9.11 7.09 7.58
C HIS A 44 8.26 8.05 8.44
N GLU A 45 7.51 7.54 9.42
CA GLU A 45 6.72 8.35 10.35
C GLU A 45 7.59 9.30 11.22
N GLN A 46 8.89 9.03 11.38
CA GLN A 46 9.83 9.94 12.06
C GLN A 46 10.41 11.02 11.14
N LEU A 47 10.53 10.72 9.84
CA LEU A 47 11.23 11.58 8.88
C LEU A 47 10.28 12.46 8.06
N VAL A 48 9.00 12.09 7.97
CA VAL A 48 8.02 12.72 7.08
C VAL A 48 6.79 13.15 7.87
N ASP A 49 6.37 14.41 7.69
CA ASP A 49 5.02 14.88 8.07
C ASP A 49 4.06 14.57 6.91
N PHE A 50 3.30 13.49 7.04
CA PHE A 50 2.35 13.04 6.01
C PHE A 50 1.14 13.96 5.88
N GLU A 51 0.90 14.87 6.82
CA GLU A 51 -0.24 15.80 6.77
C GLU A 51 0.15 17.19 6.23
N SER A 52 1.44 17.46 6.06
CA SER A 52 1.93 18.78 5.63
C SER A 52 1.28 19.27 4.33
N HIS A 53 1.07 18.38 3.36
CA HIS A 53 0.44 18.69 2.08
C HIS A 53 -1.05 19.06 2.18
N LEU A 54 -1.72 18.64 3.26
CA LEU A 54 -3.15 18.92 3.51
C LEU A 54 -3.39 20.33 4.05
N LYS A 55 -2.34 21.00 4.54
CA LYS A 55 -2.41 22.32 5.18
C LYS A 55 -2.26 23.47 4.17
N ILE A 56 -2.18 23.14 2.87
CA ILE A 56 -2.07 24.13 1.79
C ILE A 56 -3.46 24.68 1.48
N ASP A 57 -3.58 26.01 1.34
CA ASP A 57 -4.86 26.67 1.07
C ASP A 57 -5.30 26.49 -0.39
N THR A 58 -5.79 25.29 -0.72
CA THR A 58 -6.38 24.97 -2.03
C THR A 58 -7.62 24.10 -1.87
N PRO A 59 -8.57 24.16 -2.84
CA PRO A 59 -9.75 23.30 -2.83
C PRO A 59 -9.42 21.80 -2.78
N LEU A 60 -8.36 21.38 -3.48
CA LEU A 60 -7.94 19.98 -3.51
C LEU A 60 -7.38 19.52 -2.16
N ALA A 61 -6.53 20.33 -1.52
CA ALA A 61 -6.03 20.00 -0.18
C ALA A 61 -7.17 19.92 0.84
N GLY A 62 -8.15 20.84 0.78
CA GLY A 62 -9.35 20.77 1.61
C GLY A 62 -10.19 19.51 1.39
N PHE A 63 -10.33 19.08 0.13
CA PHE A 63 -11.01 17.82 -0.20
C PHE A 63 -10.25 16.59 0.33
N LEU A 64 -8.95 16.52 0.12
CA LEU A 64 -8.13 15.39 0.61
C LEU A 64 -8.12 15.32 2.13
N ALA A 65 -8.03 16.47 2.81
CA ALA A 65 -8.11 16.55 4.26
C ALA A 65 -9.45 15.99 4.78
N LEU A 66 -10.56 16.29 4.08
CA LEU A 66 -11.86 15.71 4.41
C LEU A 66 -11.89 14.20 4.17
N ALA A 67 -11.38 13.73 3.02
CA ALA A 67 -11.40 12.33 2.63
C ALA A 67 -10.59 11.43 3.57
N THR A 68 -9.45 11.91 4.07
CA THR A 68 -8.55 11.11 4.93
C THR A 68 -8.81 11.30 6.43
N ASN A 69 -9.66 12.27 6.83
CA ASN A 69 -9.90 12.65 8.22
C ASN A 69 -10.21 11.46 9.16
N VAL A 70 -11.05 10.52 8.71
CA VAL A 70 -11.41 9.35 9.53
C VAL A 70 -10.20 8.45 9.77
N GLY A 71 -9.41 8.16 8.72
CA GLY A 71 -8.19 7.37 8.81
C GLY A 71 -7.17 8.03 9.74
N HIS A 72 -6.97 9.33 9.60
CA HIS A 72 -6.09 10.12 10.47
C HIS A 72 -6.54 10.03 11.94
N GLY A 73 -7.84 10.24 12.20
CA GLY A 73 -8.39 10.17 13.55
C GLY A 73 -8.26 8.79 14.19
N ILE A 74 -8.30 7.70 13.42
CA ILE A 74 -8.06 6.35 13.92
C ILE A 74 -6.57 6.14 14.23
N MET A 75 -5.68 6.46 13.28
CA MET A 75 -4.23 6.25 13.46
C MET A 75 -3.66 7.10 14.60
N ALA A 76 -4.13 8.35 14.74
CA ALA A 76 -3.70 9.25 15.80
C ALA A 76 -4.02 8.71 17.21
N LYS A 77 -5.13 7.98 17.39
CA LYS A 77 -5.45 7.31 18.66
C LYS A 77 -4.44 6.24 19.05
N HIS A 78 -3.72 5.70 18.07
CA HIS A 78 -2.65 4.73 18.25
C HIS A 78 -1.26 5.37 18.19
N GLY A 79 -1.16 6.70 18.24
CA GLY A 79 0.11 7.43 18.23
C GLY A 79 0.86 7.32 16.89
N ARG A 80 0.13 7.14 15.79
CA ARG A 80 0.68 6.95 14.44
C ARG A 80 0.11 7.95 13.44
N GLN A 81 0.87 8.22 12.39
CA GLN A 81 0.40 8.97 11.22
C GLN A 81 -0.35 8.04 10.26
N TYR A 82 -1.33 8.59 9.53
CA TYR A 82 -1.93 7.91 8.39
C TYR A 82 -1.04 8.14 7.17
N VAL A 83 -0.31 7.10 6.76
CA VAL A 83 0.75 7.16 5.74
C VAL A 83 0.23 6.80 4.36
N TYR A 84 1.02 7.12 3.32
CA TYR A 84 0.72 6.71 1.95
C TYR A 84 0.83 5.20 1.75
N CYS A 85 -0.05 4.65 0.92
CA CYS A 85 -0.08 3.25 0.51
C CYS A 85 -0.29 3.19 -1.02
N ASP A 86 -1.55 3.27 -1.47
CA ASP A 86 -1.92 3.18 -2.88
C ASP A 86 -1.25 4.27 -3.74
N GLU A 87 -0.98 5.43 -3.15
CA GLU A 87 -0.28 6.54 -3.81
C GLU A 87 1.12 6.12 -4.30
N ILE A 88 1.78 5.19 -3.60
CA ILE A 88 3.08 4.67 -4.01
C ILE A 88 2.95 3.82 -5.29
N ALA A 89 1.91 3.00 -5.41
CA ALA A 89 1.67 2.23 -6.63
C ALA A 89 1.38 3.15 -7.83
N VAL A 90 0.60 4.22 -7.62
CA VAL A 90 0.36 5.24 -8.65
C VAL A 90 1.64 5.97 -9.02
N ALA A 91 2.47 6.36 -8.04
CA ALA A 91 3.74 7.04 -8.28
C ALA A 91 4.72 6.16 -9.08
N VAL A 92 4.80 4.86 -8.76
CA VAL A 92 5.59 3.88 -9.53
C VAL A 92 5.08 3.75 -10.98
N ALA A 93 3.76 3.77 -11.20
CA ALA A 93 3.21 3.73 -12.56
C ALA A 93 3.54 4.98 -13.38
N ILE A 94 3.66 6.15 -12.74
CA ILE A 94 4.01 7.42 -13.41
C ILE A 94 5.51 7.47 -13.74
N ASP A 95 6.38 7.17 -12.77
CA ASP A 95 7.83 7.19 -12.95
C ASP A 95 8.52 6.11 -12.11
N GLU A 96 8.48 4.88 -12.63
CA GLU A 96 9.07 3.70 -11.98
C GLU A 96 10.54 3.92 -11.61
N LYS A 97 11.33 4.53 -12.51
CA LYS A 97 12.79 4.64 -12.33
C LYS A 97 13.16 5.54 -11.16
N THR A 98 12.39 6.59 -10.94
CA THR A 98 12.62 7.53 -9.84
C THR A 98 12.11 6.97 -8.52
N ILE A 99 10.94 6.33 -8.52
CA ILE A 99 10.26 5.90 -7.29
C ILE A 99 10.75 4.53 -6.78
N ALA A 100 10.93 3.56 -7.68
CA ALA A 100 11.35 2.20 -7.31
C ALA A 100 12.86 2.12 -7.10
N THR A 101 13.34 2.63 -5.96
CA THR A 101 14.77 2.73 -5.64
C THR A 101 15.51 1.38 -5.56
N LYS A 102 14.78 0.30 -5.28
CA LYS A 102 15.27 -1.09 -5.33
C LYS A 102 14.15 -1.98 -5.86
N THR A 103 14.49 -2.88 -6.78
CA THR A 103 13.57 -3.85 -7.36
C THR A 103 14.17 -5.25 -7.32
N MET A 104 13.30 -6.26 -7.42
CA MET A 104 13.66 -7.66 -7.45
C MET A 104 12.70 -8.38 -8.39
N ASP A 105 13.24 -9.14 -9.33
CA ASP A 105 12.45 -9.96 -10.23
C ASP A 105 12.24 -11.34 -9.62
N LEU A 106 10.98 -11.68 -9.31
CA LEU A 106 10.58 -12.95 -8.72
C LEU A 106 9.53 -13.64 -9.59
N ARG A 107 9.58 -14.97 -9.59
CA ARG A 107 8.45 -15.78 -10.05
C ARG A 107 7.52 -16.02 -8.86
N LEU A 108 6.26 -15.59 -9.00
CA LEU A 108 5.27 -15.63 -7.94
C LEU A 108 4.14 -16.62 -8.27
N GLY A 109 3.41 -17.01 -7.23
CA GLY A 109 2.15 -17.74 -7.31
C GLY A 109 1.32 -17.39 -6.07
N VAL A 110 0.02 -17.70 -6.11
CA VAL A 110 -0.91 -17.45 -4.99
C VAL A 110 -1.40 -18.78 -4.44
N GLU A 111 -1.30 -18.93 -3.11
CA GLU A 111 -1.83 -20.06 -2.35
C GLU A 111 -3.35 -19.88 -2.15
N LEU A 112 -4.11 -20.98 -2.31
CA LEU A 112 -5.58 -20.97 -2.22
C LEU A 112 -6.14 -22.03 -1.26
N SER A 113 -5.31 -23.00 -0.86
CA SER A 113 -5.74 -24.20 -0.12
C SER A 113 -5.27 -24.18 1.34
N GLY A 114 -4.44 -23.22 1.74
CA GLY A 114 -3.97 -23.11 3.12
C GLY A 114 -5.05 -22.55 4.04
N GLU A 115 -5.09 -23.03 5.28
CA GLU A 115 -6.02 -22.51 6.29
C GLU A 115 -5.56 -21.14 6.86
N MET A 116 -4.26 -20.87 6.82
CA MET A 116 -3.64 -19.63 7.31
C MET A 116 -2.84 -18.88 6.24
N THR A 117 -2.63 -19.51 5.07
CA THR A 117 -1.79 -19.02 3.96
C THR A 117 -2.59 -19.03 2.68
#